data_AF-A0A1A2EE94-F1
#
_entry.id   AF-A0A1A2EE94-F1
#
_cell.length_a   1.000
_cell.length_b   1.000
_cell.length_c   1.000
_cell.angle_alpha   90.00
_cell.angle_beta   90.00
_cell.angle_gamma   90.00
#
_symmetry.space_group_name_H-M   'P 1'
#
loop_
_entity.id
_entity.type
_entity.pdbx_description
1 polymer ?
#
loop_
_entity_poly.entity_id
_entity_poly.type
_entity_poly.pdbx_seq_one_letter_code
_entity_poly.pdbx_strand_id
1 'polypeptide(L)'
;MNRQSPQPIPPEASLGASDWDDEDLLTVAEASDRLVDEIEACRERIRQAEEVLDGAADDAAAAAVLAAERQRSDDLMRAVERIKHAQANAPR
;
A
#
# COMPACT_ATOMS: atom_id res chain seq x y z
N MET A 1 -15.29 48.20 -20.04
CA MET A 1 -14.67 46.96 -19.50
C MET A 1 -15.55 45.78 -19.90
N ASN A 2 -15.21 45.11 -21.01
CA ASN A 2 -15.96 43.93 -21.48
C ASN A 2 -15.43 42.69 -20.75
N ARG A 3 -16.28 42.04 -19.95
CA ARG A 3 -16.01 40.70 -19.41
C ARG A 3 -16.40 39.69 -20.48
N GLN A 4 -15.43 39.21 -21.24
CA GLN A 4 -15.63 38.04 -22.12
C GLN A 4 -15.83 36.81 -21.23
N SER A 5 -16.96 36.13 -21.39
CA SER A 5 -17.22 34.83 -20.75
C SER A 5 -16.21 33.79 -21.26
N PRO A 6 -15.65 32.91 -20.42
CA PRO A 6 -14.81 31.82 -20.89
C PRO A 6 -15.64 30.88 -21.76
N GLN A 7 -15.18 30.64 -22.98
CA GLN A 7 -15.77 29.66 -23.88
C GLN A 7 -15.63 28.26 -23.27
N PRO A 8 -16.62 27.37 -23.42
CA PRO A 8 -16.51 25.98 -22.98
C PRO A 8 -15.39 25.28 -23.75
N ILE A 9 -14.53 24.57 -23.02
CA ILE A 9 -13.46 23.76 -23.61
C ILE A 9 -14.13 22.65 -24.44
N PRO A 10 -13.77 22.47 -25.72
CA PRO A 10 -14.32 21.40 -26.53
C PRO A 10 -13.97 20.03 -25.89
N PRO A 11 -14.89 19.05 -25.92
CA PRO A 11 -14.70 17.76 -25.23
C PRO A 11 -13.44 17.00 -25.69
N GLU A 12 -12.99 17.29 -26.91
CA GLU A 12 -11.79 16.76 -27.55
C GLU A 12 -10.49 17.24 -26.88
N ALA A 13 -10.56 18.33 -26.11
CA ALA A 13 -9.47 18.87 -25.30
C ALA A 13 -9.63 18.58 -23.80
N SER A 14 -10.66 17.82 -23.40
CA SER A 14 -11.05 17.68 -21.99
C SER A 14 -10.33 16.58 -21.22
N LEU A 15 -9.57 15.70 -21.87
CA LEU A 15 -8.66 14.76 -21.21
C LEU A 15 -7.51 14.53 -22.20
N GLY A 16 -6.33 15.09 -21.91
CA GLY A 16 -5.12 14.61 -22.58
C GLY A 16 -5.08 13.09 -22.42
N ALA A 17 -4.72 12.37 -23.47
CA ALA A 17 -4.61 10.91 -23.45
C ALA A 17 -3.94 10.51 -22.14
N SER A 18 -4.72 9.92 -21.25
CA SER A 18 -4.26 9.65 -19.92
C SER A 18 -3.26 8.50 -20.09
N ASP A 19 -1.98 8.84 -20.00
CA ASP A 19 -0.80 7.97 -20.13
C ASP A 19 -0.71 6.96 -18.96
N TRP A 20 -1.86 6.50 -18.44
CA TRP A 20 -1.95 5.26 -17.69
C TRP A 20 -1.78 4.14 -18.71
N ASP A 21 -0.57 4.02 -19.27
CA ASP A 21 -0.21 2.80 -19.95
C ASP A 21 -0.22 1.72 -18.86
N ASP A 22 -1.13 0.77 -19.00
CA ASP A 22 -1.58 -0.19 -17.98
C ASP A 22 -0.47 -1.20 -17.59
N GLU A 23 0.78 -0.92 -17.91
CA GLU A 23 1.89 -1.89 -17.91
C GLU A 23 2.32 -2.35 -16.51
N ASP A 24 1.93 -1.65 -15.43
CA ASP A 24 2.33 -1.99 -14.05
C ASP A 24 1.16 -2.12 -13.04
N LEU A 25 -0.09 -2.23 -13.51
CA LEU A 25 -1.21 -2.48 -12.59
C LEU A 25 -1.27 -3.96 -12.19
N LEU A 26 -0.95 -4.25 -10.92
CA LEU A 26 -1.14 -5.59 -10.37
C LEU A 26 -2.61 -5.97 -10.37
N THR A 27 -2.89 -7.18 -10.80
CA THR A 27 -4.17 -7.81 -10.54
C THR A 27 -4.39 -7.92 -9.03
N VAL A 28 -5.65 -8.00 -8.60
CA VAL A 28 -5.96 -8.16 -7.18
C VAL A 28 -5.34 -9.44 -6.61
N ALA A 29 -5.21 -10.49 -7.43
CA ALA A 29 -4.53 -11.73 -7.04
C ALA A 29 -3.04 -11.48 -6.80
N GLU A 30 -2.32 -10.86 -7.73
CA GLU A 30 -0.88 -10.55 -7.58
C GLU A 30 -0.61 -9.58 -6.43
N ALA A 31 -1.48 -8.59 -6.23
CA ALA A 31 -1.40 -7.68 -5.10
C ALA A 31 -1.62 -8.43 -3.77
N SER A 32 -2.51 -9.41 -3.74
CA SER A 32 -2.76 -10.24 -2.56
C SER A 32 -1.57 -11.15 -2.25
N ASP A 33 -1.01 -11.81 -3.26
CA ASP A 33 0.16 -12.68 -3.10
C ASP A 33 1.37 -11.88 -2.58
N ARG A 34 1.65 -10.72 -3.19
CA ARG A 34 2.73 -9.83 -2.70
C ARG A 34 2.51 -9.34 -1.27
N LEU A 35 1.25 -9.09 -0.88
CA LEU A 35 0.93 -8.72 0.51
C LEU A 35 1.19 -9.87 1.48
N VAL A 36 0.89 -11.12 1.09
CA VAL A 36 1.21 -12.30 1.90
C VAL A 36 2.72 -12.43 2.09
N ASP A 37 3.49 -12.33 1.00
CA ASP A 37 4.95 -12.40 1.05
C ASP A 37 5.55 -11.31 1.96
N GLU A 38 5.08 -10.06 1.85
CA GLU A 38 5.56 -8.96 2.71
C GLU A 38 5.16 -9.18 4.18
N ILE A 39 4.00 -9.77 4.47
CA ILE A 39 3.60 -10.13 5.83
C ILE A 39 4.55 -11.19 6.41
N GLU A 40 4.91 -12.21 5.63
CA GLU A 40 5.87 -13.23 6.04
C GLU A 40 7.25 -12.63 6.30
N ALA A 41 7.74 -11.79 5.40
CA ALA A 41 9.01 -11.07 5.56
C ALA A 41 9.00 -10.10 6.77
N CYS A 42 7.85 -9.50 7.07
CA CYS A 42 7.68 -8.64 8.24
C CYS A 42 7.72 -9.46 9.54
N ARG A 43 7.05 -10.62 9.59
CA ARG A 43 7.11 -11.55 10.73
C ARG A 43 8.54 -12.05 10.99
N GLU A 44 9.28 -12.32 9.92
CA GLU A 44 10.67 -12.72 10.02
C GLU A 44 11.55 -11.63 10.67
N ARG A 45 11.40 -10.39 10.21
CA ARG A 45 12.13 -9.24 10.78
C ARG A 45 11.76 -8.98 12.24
N ILE A 46 10.49 -9.15 12.61
CA ILE A 46 10.03 -9.06 14.00
C ILE A 46 10.77 -10.09 14.86
N ARG A 47 10.79 -11.35 14.43
CA ARG A 47 11.46 -12.44 15.16
C ARG A 47 12.96 -12.16 15.33
N GLN A 48 13.64 -11.68 14.29
CA GLN A 48 15.05 -11.32 14.38
C GLN A 48 15.30 -10.16 15.35
N ALA A 49 14.44 -9.14 15.36
CA ALA A 49 14.56 -8.03 16.31
C ALA A 49 14.30 -8.48 17.75
N GLU A 50 13.36 -9.40 17.97
CA GLU A 50 13.11 -10.02 19.27
C GLU A 50 14.32 -10.86 19.75
N GLU A 51 14.92 -11.68 18.88
CA GLU A 51 16.14 -12.44 19.19
C GLU A 51 17.32 -11.53 19.59
N VAL A 52 17.47 -10.37 18.92
CA VAL A 52 18.51 -9.39 19.27
C VAL A 52 18.26 -8.77 20.65
N LEU A 53 17.00 -8.40 20.95
CA LEU A 53 16.64 -7.82 22.24
C LEU A 53 16.77 -8.82 23.39
N ASP A 54 16.46 -10.10 23.16
CA ASP A 54 16.66 -11.15 24.16
C ASP A 54 18.15 -11.35 24.48
N GLY A 55 19.04 -11.18 23.49
CA GLY A 55 20.49 -11.24 23.67
C GLY A 55 21.12 -9.95 24.22
N ALA A 56 20.49 -8.80 23.99
CA ALA A 56 20.97 -7.48 24.37
C ALA A 56 19.79 -6.55 24.71
N ALA A 57 19.28 -6.67 25.94
CA ALA A 57 18.03 -6.04 26.41
C ALA A 57 17.95 -4.51 26.29
N ASP A 58 19.09 -3.82 26.09
CA ASP A 58 19.19 -2.36 25.97
C ASP A 58 19.52 -1.88 24.54
N ASP A 59 19.34 -2.73 23.51
CA ASP A 59 19.52 -2.31 22.12
C ASP A 59 18.32 -1.47 21.64
N ALA A 60 18.44 -0.15 21.81
CA ALA A 60 17.44 0.82 21.38
C ALA A 60 17.17 0.79 19.87
N ALA A 61 18.14 0.40 19.04
CA ALA A 61 17.95 0.30 17.60
C ALA A 61 17.08 -0.93 17.26
N ALA A 62 17.35 -2.07 17.90
CA ALA A 62 16.52 -3.26 17.76
C ALA A 62 15.08 -3.02 18.25
N ALA A 63 14.90 -2.29 19.36
CA ALA A 63 13.58 -1.90 19.86
C ALA A 63 12.81 -1.01 18.87
N ALA A 64 13.49 -0.05 18.24
CA ALA A 64 12.88 0.81 17.23
C ALA A 64 12.48 0.02 15.96
N VAL A 65 13.33 -0.91 15.51
CA VAL A 65 13.02 -1.82 14.39
C VAL A 65 11.82 -2.69 14.74
N LEU A 66 11.77 -3.31 15.91
CA LEU A 66 10.65 -4.13 16.35
C LEU A 66 9.32 -3.35 16.35
N ALA A 67 9.33 -2.13 16.88
CA ALA A 67 8.13 -1.27 16.89
C ALA A 67 7.67 -0.91 15.46
N ALA A 68 8.61 -0.57 14.58
CA ALA A 68 8.31 -0.22 13.19
C ALA A 68 7.76 -1.42 12.40
N GLU A 69 8.32 -2.61 12.57
CA GLU A 69 7.85 -3.82 11.89
C GLU A 69 6.48 -4.27 12.42
N ARG A 70 6.22 -4.16 13.74
CA ARG A 70 4.87 -4.42 14.26
C ARG A 70 3.82 -3.49 13.66
N GLN A 71 4.10 -2.20 13.59
CA GLN A 71 3.21 -1.24 12.94
C GLN A 71 3.00 -1.56 11.45
N ARG A 72 4.07 -1.91 10.73
CA ARG A 72 3.99 -2.33 9.34
C ARG A 72 3.10 -3.58 9.19
N SER A 73 3.26 -4.57 10.05
CA SER A 73 2.45 -5.80 10.05
C SER A 73 0.96 -5.49 10.19
N ASP A 74 0.60 -4.60 11.13
CA ASP A 74 -0.78 -4.16 11.34
C ASP A 74 -1.36 -3.47 10.11
N ASP A 75 -0.58 -2.61 9.45
CA ASP A 75 -1.02 -1.89 8.26
C ASP A 75 -1.20 -2.83 7.06
N LEU A 76 -0.32 -3.84 6.89
CA LEU A 76 -0.45 -4.87 5.88
C LEU A 76 -1.70 -5.74 6.10
N MET A 77 -1.96 -6.16 7.35
CA MET A 77 -3.17 -6.91 7.67
C MET A 77 -4.44 -6.10 7.37
N ARG A 78 -4.46 -4.80 7.70
CA ARG A 78 -5.57 -3.91 7.33
C ARG A 78 -5.72 -3.76 5.81
N ALA A 79 -4.61 -3.73 5.06
CA ALA A 79 -4.67 -3.70 3.60
C ALA A 79 -5.31 -4.98 3.02
N VAL A 80 -4.93 -6.14 3.54
CA VAL A 80 -5.54 -7.43 3.18
C VAL A 80 -7.05 -7.42 3.45
N GLU A 81 -7.48 -6.97 4.64
CA GLU A 81 -8.91 -6.90 4.96
C GLU A 81 -9.67 -5.93 4.05
N ARG A 82 -9.08 -4.79 3.69
CA ARG A 82 -9.69 -3.87 2.71
C ARG A 82 -9.88 -4.51 1.34
N ILE A 83 -8.88 -5.27 0.86
CA ILE A 83 -8.97 -5.98 -0.42
C ILE A 83 -10.07 -7.05 -0.38
N LYS A 84 -10.12 -7.86 0.67
CA LYS A 84 -11.18 -8.87 0.87
C LYS A 84 -12.58 -8.23 0.86
N HIS A 85 -12.75 -7.11 1.58
CA HIS A 85 -14.00 -6.37 1.59
C HIS A 85 -14.36 -5.80 0.22
N ALA A 86 -13.38 -5.27 -0.53
CA ALA A 86 -13.61 -4.76 -1.87
C ALA A 86 -14.04 -5.88 -2.85
N GLN A 87 -13.41 -7.04 -2.78
CA GLN A 87 -13.78 -8.21 -3.59
C GLN A 87 -15.18 -8.74 -3.25
N ALA A 88 -15.54 -8.79 -1.96
CA ALA A 88 -16.86 -9.26 -1.53
C ALA A 88 -18.00 -8.34 -1.99
N ASN A 89 -17.72 -7.04 -2.19
CA ASN A 89 -18.68 -6.02 -2.59
C ASN A 89 -18.63 -5.68 -4.09
N ALA A 90 -17.79 -6.36 -4.88
CA ALA A 90 -17.70 -6.12 -6.31
C ALA A 90 -18.99 -6.58 -7.03
N PRO A 91 -19.58 -5.76 -7.92
CA PRO A 91 -20.73 -6.18 -8.72
C PRO A 91 -20.36 -7.36 -9.63
N ARG A 92 -21.26 -8.35 -9.71
CA ARG A 92 -21.11 -9.56 -10.53
C ARG A 92 -21.40 -9.31 -12.00
#